data_AF-A0A0F8VXK1-F1
#
_entry.id   AF-A0A0F8VXK1-F1
#
_cell.length_a   1.000
_cell.length_b   1.000
_cell.length_c   1.000
_cell.angle_alpha   90.00
_cell.angle_beta   90.00
_cell.angle_gamma   90.00
#
_symmetry.space_group_name_H-M   'P 1'
#
loop_
_entity.id
_entity.type
_entity.pdbx_description
1 polymer ?
#
loop_
_entity_poly.entity_id
_entity_poly.type
_entity_poly.pdbx_seq_one_letter_code
_entity_poly.pdbx_strand_id
1 'polypeptide(L)' 'ELDDPSFDHYMDLKFYLENLFGTSVDLVLADTIKPRLQPIITREVVYAKGL' A
#
# COMPACT_ATOMS: atom_id res chain seq x y z
N GLU A 1 2.13 10.17 -17.15
CA GLU A 1 2.61 10.80 -15.90
C GLU A 1 2.56 9.86 -14.69
N LEU A 2 1.72 8.83 -14.70
CA LEU A 2 1.72 7.75 -13.68
C LEU A 2 2.63 6.56 -14.04
N ASP A 3 3.43 6.70 -15.10
CA ASP A 3 4.07 5.57 -15.79
C ASP A 3 5.43 5.17 -15.20
N ASP A 4 5.95 5.94 -14.23
CA ASP A 4 7.22 5.61 -13.58
C ASP A 4 7.04 5.49 -12.05
N PRO A 5 7.14 4.28 -11.49
CA PRO A 5 7.14 4.09 -10.04
C PRO A 5 8.41 4.74 -9.45
N SER A 6 8.24 5.93 -8.87
CA SER A 6 9.29 6.64 -8.16
C SER A 6 9.11 6.49 -6.64
N PHE A 7 10.22 6.65 -5.91
CA PHE A 7 10.17 6.74 -4.45
C PHE A 7 9.27 7.91 -3.99
N ASP A 8 9.28 9.01 -4.73
CA ASP A 8 8.47 10.19 -4.43
C ASP A 8 6.97 9.87 -4.49
N HIS A 9 6.50 9.19 -5.54
CA HIS A 9 5.10 8.78 -5.65
C HIS A 9 4.67 7.85 -4.51
N TYR A 10 5.55 6.94 -4.10
CA TYR A 10 5.29 6.07 -2.95
C TYR A 10 5.15 6.88 -1.65
N MET A 11 6.05 7.84 -1.42
CA MET A 11 6.03 8.66 -0.21
C MET A 11 4.82 9.60 -0.18
N ASP A 12 4.49 10.24 -1.30
CA ASP A 12 3.31 11.11 -1.42
C ASP A 12 2.02 10.35 -1.11
N LEU A 13 1.87 9.14 -1.66
CA LEU A 13 0.72 8.28 -1.36
C LEU A 13 0.68 7.90 0.13
N LYS A 14 1.83 7.51 0.70
CA LYS A 14 1.90 7.17 2.13
C LYS A 14 1.43 8.34 3.00
N PHE A 15 1.99 9.53 2.79
CA PHE A 15 1.64 10.72 3.56
C PHE A 15 0.17 11.11 3.37
N TYR A 16 -0.36 10.99 2.15
CA TYR A 16 -1.78 11.20 1.89
C TYR A 16 -2.65 10.27 2.74
N LEU A 17 -2.33 8.97 2.79
CA LEU A 17 -3.09 7.99 3.57
C LEU A 17 -2.96 8.24 5.09
N GLU A 18 -1.77 8.57 5.58
CA GLU A 18 -1.56 8.91 7.00
C GLU A 18 -2.38 10.13 7.42
N ASN A 19 -2.43 11.15 6.58
CA ASN A 19 -3.26 12.34 6.81
C ASN A 19 -4.75 12.02 6.76
N LEU A 20 -5.18 11.16 5.82
CA LEU A 20 -6.58 10.76 5.68
C LEU A 20 -7.09 9.96 6.89
N PHE A 21 -6.30 9.01 7.39
CA PHE A 21 -6.69 8.15 8.50
C PHE A 21 -6.31 8.70 9.88
N GLY A 22 -5.47 9.74 9.95
CA GLY A 22 -5.00 10.32 11.20
C GLY A 22 -4.12 9.36 12.02
N THR A 23 -3.46 8.41 11.37
CA THR A 23 -2.60 7.39 11.99
C THR A 23 -1.45 7.02 11.07
N SER A 24 -0.40 6.41 11.61
CA SER A 24 0.69 5.89 10.78
C SER A 24 0.20 4.74 9.89
N VAL A 25 0.69 4.74 8.65
CA VAL A 25 0.33 3.76 7.62
C VAL A 25 1.60 3.06 7.16
N ASP A 26 1.62 1.73 7.25
CA ASP A 26 2.66 0.91 6.65
C ASP A 26 2.25 0.54 5.21
N LEU A 27 2.78 1.29 4.25
CA LEU A 27 2.51 1.09 2.83
C LEU A 27 3.48 0.05 2.27
N VAL A 28 2.97 -1.02 1.66
CA VAL A 28 3.80 -2.08 1.06
C VAL A 28 3.39 -2.35 -0.38
N LEU A 29 4.36 -2.70 -1.22
CA LEU A 29 4.08 -3.16 -2.59
C LEU A 29 3.72 -4.65 -2.55
N ALA A 30 2.62 -5.03 -3.20
CA ALA A 30 2.08 -6.39 -3.11
C ALA A 30 3.04 -7.48 -3.60
N ASP A 31 3.91 -7.16 -4.56
CA ASP A 31 4.92 -8.04 -5.14
C ASP A 31 6.20 -8.15 -4.28
N THR A 32 6.40 -7.24 -3.33
CA THR A 32 7.54 -7.28 -2.38
C THR A 32 7.26 -8.12 -1.14
N ILE A 33 6.03 -8.62 -0.99
CA ILE A 33 5.63 -9.47 0.14
C ILE A 33 6.40 -10.79 0.08
N LYS A 34 7.03 -11.19 1.19
CA LYS A 34 7.74 -12.46 1.29
C LYS A 34 6.81 -13.62 0.92
N PRO A 35 7.23 -14.59 0.07
CA PRO A 35 6.36 -15.68 -0.39
C PRO A 35 5.70 -16.49 0.74
N ARG A 36 6.38 -16.61 1.89
CA ARG A 36 5.85 -17.31 3.06
C ARG A 36 4.71 -16.56 3.76
N LEU A 37 4.65 -15.24 3.65
CA LEU A 37 3.63 -14.39 4.27
C LEU A 37 2.46 -14.08 3.33
N GLN A 38 2.69 -14.11 2.01
CA GLN A 38 1.69 -13.79 1.01
C GLN A 38 0.37 -14.57 1.17
N PRO A 39 0.35 -15.91 1.37
CA PRO A 39 -0.91 -16.63 1.53
C PRO A 39 -1.70 -16.22 2.77
N ILE A 40 -1.00 -15.80 3.83
CA ILE A 40 -1.62 -15.36 5.08
C ILE A 40 -2.26 -13.98 4.87
N ILE A 41 -1.50 -13.04 4.30
CA ILE A 41 -1.95 -11.67 4.04
C ILE A 41 -3.12 -11.66 3.05
N THR A 42 -3.01 -12.39 1.93
CA THR A 42 -4.06 -12.40 0.89
C THR A 42 -5.36 -13.07 1.34
N ARG A 43 -5.31 -13.96 2.34
CA ARG A 43 -6.52 -14.56 2.92
C ARG A 43 -7.31 -13.55 3.77
N GLU A 44 -6.61 -12.61 4.40
CA GLU A 44 -7.18 -11.67 5.38
C GLU A 44 -7.35 -10.25 4.82
N VAL A 45 -6.83 -10.00 3.61
CA VAL A 45 -6.90 -8.70 2.95
C VAL A 45 -8.36 -8.29 2.72
N VAL A 46 -8.68 -7.05 3.06
CA VAL A 46 -9.95 -6.41 2.73
C VAL A 46 -9.68 -5.42 1.61
N TYR A 47 -10.21 -5.71 0.42
CA TYR A 47 -10.10 -4.79 -0.70
C TYR A 47 -11.05 -3.62 -0.52
N ALA A 48 -10.51 -2.40 -0.47
CA ALA A 48 -11.31 -1.19 -0.59
C ALA A 48 -11.92 -1.15 -2.00
N LYS A 49 -13.24 -1.24 -2.11
CA LYS A 49 -13.93 -0.93 -3.35
C LYS A 49 -13.87 0.59 -3.53
N GLY A 50 -13.21 1.05 -4.59
CA GLY A 50 -13.21 2.47 -4.95
C GLY A 50 -14.62 2.96 -5.32
N LEU A 51 -14.83 4.28 -5.21
CA LEU A 51 -16.00 5.01 -5.73
C LEU A 51 -16.19 4.80 -7.23
#